data_AF-A0A7S3VTK9-F1
#
_entry.id   AF-A0A7S3VTK9-F1
#
_cell.length_a   1.000
_cell.length_b   1.000
_cell.length_c   1.000
_cell.angle_alpha   90.00
_cell.angle_beta   90.00
_cell.angle_gamma   90.00
#
_symmetry.space_group_name_H-M   'P 1'
#
loop_
_entity.id
_entity.type
_entity.pdbx_description
1 polymer ?
#
loop_
_entity_poly.entity_id
_entity_poly.type
_entity_poly.pdbx_seq_one_letter_code
_entity_poly.pdbx_strand_id
1 'polypeptide(L)'
;MSDGKLQGLMEALWEEVQDMVILDVAQGVHRAQRWKRHSEDANSSQCKSLKQEGGSTAGQQQRQQGNLQITPLAPQRGTKGPVDVFGQSHPAKATEVVTCRNCNRQVQAGMFAPHLEKCMGKGRAAGRAASKRIQAQTRLD
;
A
#
# COMPACT_ATOMS: atom_id res chain seq x y z
N MET A 1 18.55 4.76 -64.68
CA MET A 1 19.56 3.99 -63.90
C MET A 1 19.74 4.62 -62.51
N SER A 2 18.66 4.83 -61.76
CA SER A 2 18.70 5.63 -60.52
C SER A 2 17.79 5.09 -59.41
N ASP A 3 16.71 4.40 -59.75
CA ASP A 3 15.70 4.02 -58.75
C ASP A 3 16.16 2.89 -57.82
N GLY A 4 16.84 1.87 -58.36
CA GLY A 4 17.40 0.79 -57.54
C GLY A 4 18.53 1.24 -56.60
N LYS A 5 19.23 2.33 -56.92
CA LYS A 5 20.29 2.87 -56.08
C LYS A 5 19.73 3.66 -54.90
N LEU A 6 18.63 4.38 -55.11
CA LEU A 6 17.90 5.07 -54.04
C LEU A 6 17.22 4.06 -53.11
N GLN A 7 16.62 3.01 -53.66
CA GLN A 7 15.99 1.96 -52.86
C GLN A 7 17.01 1.22 -51.97
N GLY A 8 18.17 0.84 -52.52
CA GLY A 8 19.21 0.20 -51.71
C GLY A 8 19.79 1.09 -50.59
N LEU A 9 19.85 2.41 -50.80
CA LEU A 9 20.25 3.36 -49.75
C LEU A 9 19.19 3.52 -48.66
N MET A 10 17.90 3.49 -49.04
CA MET A 10 16.80 3.57 -48.09
C MET A 10 16.72 2.31 -47.21
N GLU A 11 16.90 1.13 -47.81
CA GLU A 11 16.95 -0.15 -47.09
C GLU A 11 18.14 -0.19 -46.12
N ALA A 12 19.33 0.25 -46.55
CA ALA A 12 20.50 0.31 -45.67
C ALA A 12 20.32 1.26 -44.47
N LEU A 13 19.71 2.43 -44.69
CA LEU A 13 19.41 3.37 -43.61
C LEU A 13 18.36 2.80 -42.65
N TRP A 14 17.34 2.11 -43.18
CA TRP A 14 16.32 1.47 -42.37
C TRP A 14 16.90 0.41 -41.45
N GLU A 15 17.80 -0.44 -41.95
CA GLU A 15 18.48 -1.46 -41.12
C GLU A 15 19.32 -0.81 -40.01
N GLU A 16 20.04 0.27 -40.29
CA GLU A 16 20.81 0.98 -39.26
C GLU A 16 19.91 1.59 -38.17
N VAL A 17 18.79 2.19 -38.56
CA VAL A 17 17.79 2.72 -37.61
C VAL A 17 17.15 1.60 -36.80
N GLN A 18 16.85 0.47 -37.44
CA GLN A 18 16.27 -0.69 -36.80
C GLN A 18 17.23 -1.26 -35.74
N ASP A 19 18.50 -1.43 -36.07
CA ASP A 19 19.53 -1.91 -35.15
C ASP A 19 19.75 -0.94 -33.97
N MET A 20 19.71 0.37 -34.21
CA MET A 20 19.78 1.40 -33.16
C MET A 20 18.61 1.27 -32.16
N VAL A 21 17.39 1.08 -32.65
CA VAL A 21 16.19 0.92 -31.80
C VAL A 21 16.25 -0.38 -31.02
N ILE A 22 16.63 -1.48 -31.67
CA ILE A 22 16.77 -2.80 -31.02
C ILE A 22 17.82 -2.71 -29.90
N LEU A 23 18.97 -2.07 -30.17
CA LEU A 23 20.05 -1.93 -29.21
C LEU A 23 19.62 -1.07 -28.00
N ASP A 24 18.90 0.05 -28.21
CA ASP A 24 18.43 0.89 -27.10
C ASP A 24 17.39 0.15 -26.23
N VAL A 25 16.44 -0.56 -26.83
CA VAL A 25 15.46 -1.37 -26.07
C VAL A 25 16.17 -2.46 -25.27
N ALA A 26 17.12 -3.19 -25.87
CA ALA A 26 17.89 -4.22 -25.21
C ALA A 26 18.70 -3.66 -24.02
N GLN A 27 19.37 -2.52 -24.22
CA GLN A 27 20.10 -1.84 -23.14
C GLN A 27 19.15 -1.34 -22.04
N GLY A 28 17.99 -0.81 -22.40
CA GLY A 28 16.94 -0.39 -21.47
C GLY A 28 16.50 -1.53 -20.54
N VAL A 29 16.22 -2.70 -21.11
CA VAL A 29 15.85 -3.90 -20.33
C VAL A 29 17.00 -4.35 -19.42
N HIS A 30 18.24 -4.41 -19.92
CA HIS A 30 19.39 -4.76 -19.10
C HIS A 30 19.61 -3.80 -17.92
N ARG A 31 19.47 -2.48 -18.15
CA ARG A 31 19.52 -1.45 -17.08
C ARG A 31 18.44 -1.69 -16.03
N ALA A 32 17.19 -1.94 -16.46
CA ALA A 32 16.07 -2.22 -15.57
C ALA A 32 16.27 -3.51 -14.75
N GLN A 33 16.79 -4.58 -15.35
CA GLN A 33 17.10 -5.84 -14.67
C GLN A 33 18.23 -5.70 -13.66
N ARG A 34 19.27 -4.91 -13.98
CA ARG A 34 20.35 -4.58 -13.04
C ARG A 34 19.81 -3.84 -11.82
N TRP A 35 18.87 -2.91 -12.00
CA TRP A 35 18.24 -2.19 -10.89
C TRP A 35 17.40 -3.10 -9.98
N LYS A 36 16.64 -4.04 -10.57
CA LYS A 36 15.91 -5.07 -9.82
C LYS A 36 16.85 -5.90 -8.96
N ARG A 37 17.97 -6.38 -9.52
CA ARG A 37 18.97 -7.16 -8.79
C ARG A 37 19.62 -6.39 -7.62
N HIS A 38 20.02 -5.13 -7.84
CA HIS A 38 20.58 -4.30 -6.76
C HIS A 38 19.56 -4.04 -5.64
N SER A 39 18.27 -3.88 -5.97
CA SER A 39 17.19 -3.75 -4.98
C SER A 39 16.98 -5.05 -4.19
N GLU A 40 17.00 -6.20 -4.87
CA GLU A 40 16.88 -7.52 -4.25
C GLU A 40 18.06 -7.82 -3.30
N ASP A 41 19.30 -7.47 -3.69
CA ASP A 41 20.49 -7.65 -2.85
C ASP A 41 20.47 -6.72 -1.62
N ALA A 42 20.00 -5.47 -1.77
CA ALA A 42 19.81 -4.54 -0.65
C ALA A 42 18.75 -5.06 0.35
N ASN A 43 17.64 -5.61 -0.15
CA ASN A 43 16.59 -6.20 0.69
C ASN A 43 17.01 -7.55 1.32
N SER A 44 17.80 -8.35 0.60
CA SER A 44 18.38 -9.62 1.09
C SER A 44 19.36 -9.41 2.25
N SER A 45 20.13 -8.33 2.19
CA SER A 45 21.05 -7.93 3.27
C SER A 45 20.30 -7.58 4.57
N GLN A 46 19.13 -6.95 4.47
CA GLN A 46 18.30 -6.59 5.62
C GLN A 46 17.58 -7.81 6.22
N CYS A 47 17.19 -8.80 5.41
CA CYS A 47 16.50 -10.01 5.87
C CYS A 47 17.43 -11.03 6.53
N LYS A 48 18.73 -11.04 6.19
CA LYS A 48 19.72 -11.95 6.80
C LYS A 48 20.09 -11.59 8.25
N SER A 49 19.98 -10.31 8.63
CA SER A 49 20.28 -9.88 10.02
C SER A 49 19.23 -10.36 11.04
N LEU A 50 17.96 -10.49 10.63
CA LEU A 50 16.86 -10.87 11.52
C LEU A 50 16.80 -12.36 11.88
N LYS A 51 17.69 -13.20 11.32
CA LYS A 51 17.66 -14.66 11.54
C LYS A 51 18.54 -15.12 12.72
N GLN A 52 19.25 -14.21 13.38
CA GLN A 52 20.29 -14.54 14.35
C GLN A 52 20.01 -14.07 15.78
N GLU A 53 18.76 -13.81 16.18
CA GLU A 53 18.43 -13.56 17.60
C GLU A 53 17.17 -14.32 18.00
N GLY A 54 17.32 -15.64 18.15
CA GLY A 54 16.39 -16.46 18.92
C GLY A 54 16.69 -16.29 20.40
N GLY A 55 15.89 -15.48 21.09
CA GLY A 55 15.98 -15.29 22.54
C GLY A 55 14.73 -14.60 23.09
N SER A 56 13.89 -15.38 23.75
CA SER A 56 12.69 -14.92 24.46
C SER A 56 13.02 -13.85 25.50
N THR A 57 12.40 -12.67 25.41
CA THR A 57 11.91 -11.92 26.58
C THR A 57 10.88 -10.87 26.16
N ALA A 58 9.75 -10.89 26.87
CA ALA A 58 8.77 -9.82 26.87
C ALA A 58 9.43 -8.49 27.29
N GLY A 59 9.16 -7.41 26.56
CA GLY A 59 9.67 -6.09 26.89
C GLY A 59 9.31 -5.05 25.82
N GLN A 60 8.67 -3.98 26.27
CA GLN A 60 8.23 -2.81 25.50
C GLN A 60 9.34 -2.22 24.61
N GLN A 61 9.03 -1.82 23.38
CA GLN A 61 9.35 -0.45 22.97
C GLN A 61 8.59 0.05 21.74
N GLN A 62 7.79 1.06 22.03
CA GLN A 62 7.10 1.96 21.11
C GLN A 62 8.13 2.83 20.37
N ARG A 63 8.20 2.69 19.05
CA ARG A 63 8.75 3.74 18.18
C ARG A 63 7.76 4.04 17.07
N GLN A 64 6.99 5.10 17.32
CA GLN A 64 6.08 5.72 16.38
C GLN A 64 6.89 6.31 15.22
N GLN A 65 6.89 5.65 14.07
CA GLN A 65 7.18 6.28 12.79
C GLN A 65 6.14 5.78 11.80
N GLY A 66 5.48 6.72 11.11
CA GLY A 66 4.30 6.52 10.28
C GLY A 66 4.58 5.69 9.03
N ASN A 67 4.84 4.40 9.23
CA ASN A 67 4.98 3.41 8.19
C ASN A 67 3.70 2.58 8.19
N LEU A 68 2.99 2.55 7.07
CA LEU A 68 1.94 1.56 6.82
C LEU A 68 2.64 0.19 6.71
N GLN A 69 3.06 -0.37 7.86
CA GLN A 69 3.49 -1.75 7.93
C GLN A 69 2.22 -2.59 7.76
N ILE A 70 1.93 -2.92 6.51
CA ILE A 70 1.12 -4.10 6.20
C ILE A 70 1.95 -5.25 6.77
N THR A 71 1.62 -5.65 8.00
CA THR A 71 2.18 -6.88 8.55
C THR A 71 1.59 -7.95 7.66
N PRO A 72 2.40 -8.74 6.92
CA PRO A 72 1.84 -9.75 6.06
C PRO A 72 1.02 -10.67 6.95
N LEU A 73 -0.31 -10.64 6.84
CA LEU A 73 -1.13 -11.64 7.50
C LEU A 73 -0.60 -12.98 6.98
N ALA A 74 -0.16 -13.84 7.89
CA ALA A 74 0.35 -15.16 7.53
C ALA A 74 -0.59 -15.77 6.49
N PRO A 75 -0.07 -16.32 5.38
CA PRO A 75 -0.88 -16.74 4.26
C PRO A 75 -1.96 -17.70 4.78
N GLN A 76 -3.20 -17.22 4.77
CA GLN A 76 -4.36 -18.00 5.16
C GLN A 76 -4.53 -19.04 4.05
N ARG A 77 -3.90 -20.20 4.24
CA ARG A 77 -4.02 -21.36 3.35
C ARG A 77 -5.51 -21.72 3.25
N GLY A 78 -6.16 -21.31 2.17
CA GLY A 78 -7.51 -21.77 1.84
C GLY A 78 -8.43 -20.81 1.10
N THR A 79 -8.15 -19.51 1.01
CA THR A 79 -9.06 -18.55 0.36
C THR A 79 -8.77 -18.42 -1.14
N LYS A 80 -9.56 -19.12 -1.98
CA LYS A 80 -9.56 -19.00 -3.46
C LYS A 80 -10.21 -17.68 -3.93
N GLY A 81 -9.75 -16.55 -3.40
CA GLY A 81 -10.18 -15.21 -3.81
C GLY A 81 -9.14 -14.52 -4.70
N PRO A 82 -9.46 -13.38 -5.32
CA PRO A 82 -8.49 -12.54 -5.99
C PRO A 82 -7.31 -12.25 -5.06
N VAL A 83 -6.11 -12.49 -5.56
CA VAL A 83 -4.85 -12.33 -4.82
C VAL A 83 -4.27 -10.95 -5.13
N ASP A 84 -3.74 -10.26 -4.13
CA ASP A 84 -3.11 -8.96 -4.30
C ASP A 84 -1.71 -9.05 -4.96
N VAL A 85 -1.06 -7.88 -5.16
CA VAL A 85 0.28 -7.77 -5.76
C VAL A 85 1.37 -8.50 -4.93
N PHE A 86 1.11 -8.77 -3.66
CA PHE A 86 2.01 -9.44 -2.73
C PHE A 86 1.71 -10.94 -2.56
N GLY A 87 0.75 -11.50 -3.30
CA GLY A 87 0.39 -12.90 -3.16
C GLY A 87 -0.53 -13.18 -1.97
N GLN A 88 -1.09 -12.17 -1.32
CA GLN A 88 -1.98 -12.31 -0.17
C GLN A 88 -3.44 -12.28 -0.61
N SER A 89 -4.25 -13.16 0.00
CA SER A 89 -5.70 -13.19 -0.17
C SER A 89 -6.37 -12.53 1.03
N HIS A 90 -7.07 -11.42 0.81
CA HIS A 90 -7.81 -10.73 1.85
C HIS A 90 -9.28 -11.18 1.88
N PRO A 91 -9.90 -11.25 3.07
CA PRO A 91 -11.33 -11.52 3.18
C PRO A 91 -12.14 -10.38 2.56
N ALA A 92 -13.26 -10.70 1.92
CA ALA A 92 -14.15 -9.72 1.29
C ALA A 92 -14.71 -8.66 2.27
N LYS A 93 -14.76 -8.98 3.57
CA LYS A 93 -15.09 -8.03 4.63
C LYS A 93 -13.90 -7.87 5.56
N ALA A 94 -13.41 -6.65 5.71
CA ALA A 94 -12.36 -6.31 6.65
C ALA A 94 -12.91 -6.34 8.09
N THR A 95 -12.64 -7.43 8.80
CA THR A 95 -13.08 -7.65 10.20
C THR A 95 -12.08 -7.14 11.24
N GLU A 96 -10.92 -6.66 10.81
CA GLU A 96 -9.89 -6.08 11.65
C GLU A 96 -10.45 -4.92 12.49
N VAL A 97 -10.11 -4.88 13.77
CA VAL A 97 -10.59 -3.84 14.69
C VAL A 97 -9.57 -2.71 14.74
N VAL A 98 -10.01 -1.50 14.40
CA VAL A 98 -9.21 -0.28 14.42
C VAL A 98 -9.74 0.70 15.47
N THR A 99 -8.82 1.44 16.11
CA THR A 99 -9.19 2.47 17.08
C THR A 99 -9.45 3.79 16.37
N CYS A 100 -10.66 4.34 16.51
CA CYS A 100 -10.98 5.66 15.96
C CYS A 100 -10.20 6.76 16.68
N ARG A 101 -9.38 7.53 15.96
CA ARG A 101 -8.56 8.61 16.53
C ARG A 101 -9.36 9.84 17.00
N ASN A 102 -10.67 9.91 16.71
CA ASN A 102 -11.53 11.02 17.12
C ASN A 102 -12.25 10.73 18.46
N CYS A 103 -12.73 9.49 18.65
CA CYS A 103 -13.49 9.12 19.85
C CYS A 103 -12.85 7.98 20.66
N ASN A 104 -11.68 7.48 20.27
CA ASN A 104 -10.95 6.36 20.86
C ASN A 104 -11.74 5.05 20.98
N ARG A 105 -12.85 4.92 20.26
CA ARG A 105 -13.66 3.70 20.22
C ARG A 105 -13.06 2.69 19.26
N GLN A 106 -13.07 1.43 19.66
CA GLN A 106 -12.72 0.31 18.79
C GLN A 106 -13.87 0.06 17.80
N VAL A 107 -13.56 0.00 16.51
CA VAL A 107 -14.52 -0.14 15.40
C VAL A 107 -13.94 -1.10 14.38
N GLN A 108 -14.75 -2.00 13.81
CA GLN A 108 -14.29 -2.84 12.70
C GLN A 108 -13.95 -1.97 11.47
N ALA A 109 -12.87 -2.30 10.77
CA ALA A 109 -12.40 -1.59 9.59
C ALA A 109 -13.49 -1.45 8.52
N GLY A 110 -14.24 -2.53 8.27
CA GLY A 110 -15.40 -2.50 7.35
C GLY A 110 -16.56 -1.59 7.78
N MET A 111 -16.62 -1.19 9.06
CA MET A 111 -17.68 -0.32 9.63
C MET A 111 -17.17 1.10 9.91
N PHE A 112 -15.95 1.43 9.50
CA PHE A 112 -15.34 2.71 9.82
C PHE A 112 -16.05 3.89 9.13
N ALA A 113 -16.50 3.73 7.87
CA ALA A 113 -17.24 4.78 7.16
C ALA A 113 -18.59 5.13 7.82
N PRO A 114 -19.49 4.16 8.10
CA PRO A 114 -20.70 4.44 8.90
C PRO A 114 -20.41 5.02 10.29
N HIS A 115 -19.28 4.64 10.89
CA HIS A 115 -18.84 5.23 12.15
C HIS A 115 -18.44 6.70 11.99
N LEU A 116 -17.69 7.07 10.95
CA LEU A 116 -17.23 8.45 10.74
C LEU A 116 -18.40 9.41 10.48
N GLU A 117 -19.42 8.99 9.72
CA GLU A 117 -20.66 9.76 9.58
C GLU A 117 -21.26 10.11 10.94
N LYS A 118 -21.21 9.14 11.87
CA LYS A 118 -21.72 9.28 13.22
C LYS A 118 -20.79 10.10 14.13
N CYS A 119 -19.50 9.87 14.02
CA CYS A 119 -18.44 10.35 14.92
C CYS A 119 -18.01 11.77 14.58
N MET A 120 -17.81 12.06 13.30
CA MET A 120 -17.46 13.37 12.77
C MET A 120 -18.68 14.19 12.34
N GLY A 121 -19.85 13.56 12.20
CA GLY A 121 -21.11 14.25 11.99
C GLY A 121 -21.38 15.22 13.13
N LYS A 122 -21.17 16.51 12.84
CA LYS A 122 -21.15 17.69 13.73
C LYS A 122 -22.41 17.92 14.60
N GLY A 123 -23.31 16.95 14.79
CA GLY A 123 -24.56 17.08 15.55
C GLY A 123 -24.54 16.50 16.97
N ARG A 124 -23.64 15.58 17.32
CA ARG A 124 -23.73 14.86 18.61
C ARG A 124 -23.22 15.65 19.81
N ALA A 125 -22.18 16.46 19.62
CA ALA A 125 -21.69 17.35 20.68
C ALA A 125 -22.67 18.51 20.90
N ALA A 126 -23.14 19.14 19.82
CA ALA A 126 -24.15 20.21 19.86
C ALA A 126 -25.49 19.73 20.46
N GLY A 127 -25.98 18.56 20.03
CA GLY A 127 -27.20 17.97 20.59
C GLY A 127 -27.10 17.68 22.09
N ARG A 128 -25.98 17.09 22.55
CA ARG A 128 -25.75 16.89 23.98
C ARG A 128 -25.65 18.20 24.77
N ALA A 129 -25.03 19.24 24.19
CA ALA A 129 -24.97 20.56 24.82
C ALA A 129 -26.36 21.22 24.91
N ALA A 130 -27.17 21.14 23.86
CA ALA A 130 -28.54 21.64 23.86
C ALA A 130 -29.43 20.90 24.87
N SER A 131 -29.38 19.56 24.90
CA SER A 131 -30.14 18.77 25.88
C SER A 131 -29.76 19.10 27.33
N LYS A 132 -28.47 19.34 27.61
CA LYS A 132 -28.03 19.80 28.95
C LYS A 132 -28.61 21.16 29.32
N ARG A 133 -28.68 22.10 28.37
CA ARG A 133 -29.29 23.43 28.62
C ARG A 133 -30.77 23.32 28.91
N ILE A 134 -31.50 22.53 28.13
CA ILE A 134 -32.94 22.30 28.31
C ILE A 134 -33.21 21.65 29.67
N GLN A 135 -32.45 20.61 30.05
CA GLN A 135 -32.59 19.96 31.35
C GLN A 135 -32.23 20.86 32.54
N ALA A 136 -31.30 21.81 32.35
CA ALA A 136 -30.97 22.80 33.37
C ALA A 136 -32.09 23.84 33.53
N GLN A 137 -32.77 24.24 32.45
CA GLN A 137 -33.90 25.16 32.50
C GLN A 137 -35.12 24.53 33.19
N THR A 138 -35.44 23.26 32.91
CA THR A 138 -36.58 22.56 33.53
C THR A 138 -36.43 22.26 35.02
N ARG A 139 -35.31 22.61 35.65
CA ARG A 139 -35.08 22.43 37.10
C ARG A 139 -35.22 23.74 37.89
N LEU A 140 -35.48 24.86 37.21
CA LEU A 140 -35.63 26.19 37.81
C LEU A 140 -37.09 26.65 37.88
N ASP A 141 -38.04 25.80 37.49
CA ASP A 141 -39.50 25.95 37.68
C ASP A 141 -39.98 25.03 38.82
#